data_AF-A0A060XER1-F1
#
_entry.id   AF-A0A060XER1-F1
#
_cell.length_a   1.000
_cell.length_b   1.000
_cell.length_c   1.000
_cell.angle_alpha   90.00
_cell.angle_beta   90.00
_cell.angle_gamma   90.00
#
_symmetry.space_group_name_H-M   'P 1'
#
loop_
_entity.id
_entity.type
_entity.pdbx_description
1 polymer ?
#
loop_
_entity_poly.entity_id
_entity_poly.type
_entity_poly.pdbx_seq_one_letter_code
_entity_poly.pdbx_strand_id
1 'polypeptide(L)'
;MRHSGQVHKKRSNNCMVIVVVMLLCLLITVITVIFALKQHCNVKVTSCKNRCVTGSSDKSASCHCDPSCEKEGNCCLDYTEVCVDPGQRWTCSRFRCGEQRLADSLCSCSDDCVKAGDCCANYYSSCKVGVKSWIEEECEDIQTPQCPASFSKPPLILVSMDGFRAGYLKAYGSLLPVINKLRNCGTTTPYMRPAYPTKTFPNHYTIVTGLYPESHGIVDNKMYDVTRNASFSLKVAEKFNAKWYQGEPVWLTAMYNKLKSATFFWPGADVAINGRFPDFYKMYDRNIPFEERISTIFQWLNLPQGERPDFYTLYLEEPDSAGHRYGPMSSQVIEALLNVDRLLGFLMDGLKQKNLHHCVNLVLLSDHGEQCCPNTQSDHTVHRQYCISLWSLRSKVESASLIYAQHSD
;
A
#
# COMPACT_ATOMS: atom_id res chain seq x y z
N MET A 1 76.03 -30.70 20.62
CA MET A 1 75.41 -32.01 20.31
C MET A 1 74.37 -31.82 19.22
N ARG A 2 74.46 -32.66 18.17
CA ARG A 2 73.54 -32.88 17.03
C ARG A 2 73.38 -31.79 15.96
N HIS A 3 74.24 -31.92 14.94
CA HIS A 3 73.90 -31.69 13.53
C HIS A 3 72.90 -32.75 13.01
N SER A 4 72.00 -32.34 12.12
CA SER A 4 71.43 -33.06 10.95
C SER A 4 70.06 -32.44 10.65
N GLY A 5 69.64 -32.01 9.45
CA GLY A 5 70.18 -32.05 8.11
C GLY A 5 69.04 -31.59 7.19
N GLN A 6 69.18 -30.47 6.49
CA GLN A 6 68.20 -30.03 5.49
C GLN A 6 68.43 -30.81 4.19
N VAL A 7 67.47 -31.68 3.85
CA VAL A 7 67.43 -32.39 2.56
C VAL A 7 67.00 -31.39 1.49
N HIS A 8 67.95 -30.82 0.74
CA HIS A 8 67.65 -30.11 -0.50
C HIS A 8 67.18 -31.11 -1.57
N LYS A 9 65.86 -31.23 -1.71
CA LYS A 9 65.22 -31.96 -2.80
C LYS A 9 65.38 -31.14 -4.08
N LYS A 10 66.33 -31.53 -4.93
CA LYS A 10 66.58 -30.95 -6.26
C LYS A 10 65.31 -31.12 -7.10
N ARG A 11 64.46 -30.09 -7.15
CA ARG A 11 63.23 -30.09 -7.94
C ARG A 11 63.67 -30.02 -9.41
N SER A 12 63.47 -31.11 -10.16
CA SER A 12 63.88 -31.22 -11.57
C SER A 12 63.37 -30.02 -12.38
N ASN A 13 64.26 -29.36 -13.13
CA ASN A 13 63.91 -28.22 -14.01
C ASN A 13 62.71 -28.55 -14.92
N ASN A 14 62.55 -29.81 -15.31
CA ASN A 14 61.42 -30.28 -16.12
C ASN A 14 60.08 -30.08 -15.40
N CYS A 15 60.05 -30.23 -14.08
CA CYS A 15 58.83 -30.06 -13.28
C CYS A 15 58.42 -28.57 -13.18
N MET A 16 59.41 -27.67 -13.10
CA MET A 16 59.18 -26.22 -13.18
C MET A 16 58.67 -25.80 -14.56
N VAL A 17 59.27 -26.32 -15.64
CA VAL A 17 58.83 -26.04 -17.01
C VAL A 17 57.41 -26.56 -17.25
N ILE A 18 57.07 -27.76 -16.80
CA ILE A 18 55.71 -28.32 -16.94
C ILE A 18 54.68 -27.46 -16.20
N VAL A 19 54.99 -26.99 -14.98
CA VAL A 19 54.09 -26.12 -14.21
C VAL A 19 53.89 -24.78 -14.91
N VAL A 20 54.94 -24.17 -15.46
CA VAL A 20 54.85 -22.92 -16.22
C VAL A 20 54.01 -23.10 -17.50
N VAL A 21 54.20 -24.19 -18.22
CA VAL A 21 53.41 -24.51 -19.42
C VAL A 21 51.93 -24.74 -19.07
N MET A 22 51.64 -25.47 -17.99
CA MET A 22 50.26 -25.67 -17.53
C MET A 22 49.59 -24.35 -17.13
N LEU A 23 50.30 -23.47 -16.43
CA LEU A 23 49.79 -22.15 -16.05
C LEU A 23 49.54 -21.26 -17.26
N LEU A 24 50.42 -21.28 -18.27
CA LEU A 24 50.23 -20.55 -19.52
C LEU A 24 49.02 -21.07 -20.31
N CYS A 25 48.87 -22.40 -20.41
CA CYS A 25 47.68 -22.99 -21.03
C CYS A 25 46.39 -22.61 -20.30
N LEU A 26 46.40 -22.60 -18.97
CA LEU A 26 45.25 -22.20 -18.15
C LEU A 26 44.93 -20.70 -18.32
N LEU A 27 45.96 -19.86 -18.44
CA LEU A 27 45.78 -18.43 -18.69
C LEU A 27 45.15 -18.19 -20.07
N ILE A 28 45.62 -18.92 -21.09
CA ILE A 28 45.08 -18.85 -22.45
C ILE A 28 43.63 -19.31 -22.49
N THR A 29 43.27 -20.42 -21.82
CA THR A 29 41.87 -20.88 -21.78
C THR A 29 40.96 -19.91 -21.04
N VAL A 30 41.43 -19.29 -19.95
CA VAL A 30 40.67 -18.24 -19.26
C VAL A 30 40.48 -17.01 -20.16
N ILE A 31 41.52 -16.58 -20.86
CA ILE A 31 41.45 -15.43 -21.78
C ILE A 31 40.50 -15.73 -22.95
N THR A 32 40.54 -16.92 -23.54
CA THR A 32 39.65 -17.30 -24.64
C THR A 32 38.20 -17.41 -24.18
N VAL A 33 37.94 -17.95 -22.99
CA VAL A 33 36.59 -17.97 -22.39
C VAL A 33 36.10 -16.55 -22.13
N ILE A 34 36.93 -15.66 -21.58
CA ILE A 34 36.58 -14.25 -21.36
C ILE A 34 36.27 -13.56 -22.69
N PHE A 35 37.07 -13.79 -23.74
CA PHE A 35 36.82 -13.21 -25.07
C PHE A 35 35.56 -13.77 -25.73
N ALA A 36 35.31 -15.08 -25.60
CA ALA A 36 34.11 -15.72 -26.10
C ALA A 36 32.84 -15.22 -25.39
N LEU A 37 32.89 -15.07 -24.06
CA LEU A 37 31.82 -14.46 -23.26
C LEU A 37 31.63 -12.99 -23.63
N LYS A 38 32.70 -12.23 -23.84
CA LYS A 38 32.63 -10.82 -24.25
C LYS A 38 32.03 -10.65 -25.65
N GLN A 39 32.27 -11.59 -26.57
CA GLN A 39 31.60 -11.62 -27.87
C GLN A 39 30.12 -11.98 -27.76
N HIS A 40 29.75 -12.94 -26.88
CA HIS A 40 28.35 -13.30 -26.64
C HIS A 40 27.55 -12.22 -25.89
N CYS A 41 28.22 -11.37 -25.10
CA CYS A 41 27.60 -10.23 -24.42
C CYS A 41 27.54 -8.95 -25.27
N ASN A 42 28.05 -8.96 -26.52
CA ASN A 42 28.04 -7.79 -27.41
C ASN A 42 26.81 -7.76 -28.35
N VAL A 43 25.74 -8.45 -27.96
CA VAL A 43 24.44 -8.32 -28.62
C VAL A 43 23.92 -6.91 -28.32
N LYS A 44 23.65 -6.12 -29.35
CA LYS A 44 22.86 -4.89 -29.19
C LYS A 44 21.53 -5.29 -28.54
N VAL A 45 21.38 -5.02 -27.25
CA VAL A 45 20.12 -5.26 -26.53
C VAL A 45 19.12 -4.26 -27.08
N THR A 46 18.30 -4.72 -28.02
CA THR A 46 17.18 -3.97 -28.55
C THR A 46 16.07 -3.97 -27.49
N SER A 47 15.69 -2.78 -27.06
CA SER A 47 14.69 -2.52 -26.02
C SER A 47 13.36 -2.13 -26.66
N CYS A 48 12.25 -2.35 -25.95
CA CYS A 48 10.93 -1.86 -26.33
C CYS A 48 10.68 -0.39 -26.00
N LYS A 49 11.64 0.31 -25.36
CA LYS A 49 11.49 1.73 -25.03
C LYS A 49 11.18 2.56 -26.28
N ASN A 50 10.05 3.26 -26.26
CA ASN A 50 9.51 4.08 -27.37
C ASN A 50 9.19 3.28 -28.66
N ARG A 51 8.98 1.96 -28.55
CA ARG A 51 8.68 1.05 -29.66
C ARG A 51 7.41 0.21 -29.41
N CYS A 52 6.67 0.48 -28.35
CA CYS A 52 5.39 -0.18 -28.09
C CYS A 52 4.38 0.25 -29.15
N VAL A 53 3.89 -0.70 -29.94
CA VAL A 53 2.95 -0.43 -31.05
C VAL A 53 1.79 -1.42 -31.01
N THR A 54 0.60 -0.94 -31.36
CA THR A 54 -0.59 -1.76 -31.60
C THR A 54 -0.68 -2.27 -33.05
N GLY A 55 0.30 -1.92 -33.90
CA GLY A 55 0.29 -2.13 -35.35
C GLY A 55 1.53 -2.86 -35.91
N SER A 56 1.78 -2.72 -37.22
CA SER A 56 2.71 -3.56 -37.97
C SER A 56 4.15 -3.50 -37.43
N SER A 57 4.70 -4.68 -37.17
CA SER A 57 6.07 -4.87 -36.71
C SER A 57 7.10 -4.31 -37.67
N ASP A 58 8.15 -3.69 -37.12
CA ASP A 58 9.37 -3.42 -37.86
C ASP A 58 10.07 -4.75 -38.17
N LYS A 59 9.88 -5.26 -39.38
CA LYS A 59 10.48 -6.53 -39.85
C LYS A 59 12.01 -6.51 -39.88
N SER A 60 12.64 -5.34 -39.69
CA SER A 60 14.09 -5.19 -39.63
C SER A 60 14.65 -5.25 -38.19
N ALA A 61 13.79 -5.25 -37.17
CA ALA A 61 14.21 -5.27 -35.77
C ALA A 61 14.58 -6.68 -35.30
N SER A 62 15.57 -6.78 -34.41
CA SER A 62 16.01 -8.05 -33.81
C SER A 62 15.04 -8.62 -32.75
N CYS A 63 14.10 -7.81 -32.26
CA CYS A 63 13.03 -8.23 -31.36
C CYS A 63 11.80 -7.31 -31.50
N HIS A 64 10.65 -7.84 -31.11
CA HIS A 64 9.34 -7.25 -31.33
C HIS A 64 8.71 -6.70 -30.05
N CYS A 65 7.79 -5.73 -30.22
CA CYS A 65 7.15 -4.96 -29.13
C CYS A 65 5.65 -4.78 -29.36
N ASP A 66 5.07 -5.66 -30.18
CA ASP A 66 3.66 -5.74 -30.48
C ASP A 66 3.04 -6.97 -29.78
N PRO A 67 1.72 -7.00 -29.52
CA PRO A 67 1.09 -8.09 -28.78
C PRO A 67 1.27 -9.50 -29.39
N SER A 68 1.56 -9.60 -30.69
CA SER A 68 1.83 -10.90 -31.34
C SER A 68 3.14 -11.52 -30.87
N CYS A 69 4.10 -10.72 -30.39
CA CYS A 69 5.44 -11.21 -30.06
C CYS A 69 5.45 -12.30 -28.98
N GLU A 70 4.47 -12.30 -28.07
CA GLU A 70 4.35 -13.31 -27.01
C GLU A 70 4.04 -14.69 -27.58
N LYS A 71 3.16 -14.73 -28.58
CA LYS A 71 2.81 -15.97 -29.28
C LYS A 71 3.95 -16.43 -30.18
N GLU A 72 4.71 -15.49 -30.74
CA GLU A 72 5.83 -15.77 -31.64
C GLU A 72 7.15 -16.06 -30.91
N GLY A 73 7.23 -15.78 -29.60
CA GLY A 73 8.43 -16.00 -28.79
C GLY A 73 9.60 -15.09 -29.16
N ASN A 74 9.33 -13.92 -29.75
CA ASN A 74 10.34 -13.00 -30.30
C ASN A 74 10.27 -11.59 -29.67
N CYS A 75 9.60 -11.45 -28.52
CA CYS A 75 9.54 -10.19 -27.77
C CYS A 75 10.95 -9.71 -27.35
N CYS A 76 11.13 -8.40 -27.26
CA CYS A 76 12.28 -7.87 -26.54
C CYS A 76 12.20 -8.27 -25.06
N LEU A 77 13.36 -8.40 -24.40
CA LEU A 77 13.45 -8.85 -23.01
C LEU A 77 12.69 -7.96 -22.03
N ASP A 78 12.47 -6.69 -22.38
CA ASP A 78 11.77 -5.69 -21.57
C ASP A 78 10.35 -5.40 -22.08
N TYR A 79 9.80 -6.22 -22.98
CA TYR A 79 8.47 -6.00 -23.57
C TYR A 79 7.38 -5.93 -22.49
N THR A 80 7.36 -6.89 -21.57
CA THR A 80 6.35 -6.93 -20.51
C THR A 80 6.46 -5.68 -19.63
N GLU A 81 7.67 -5.33 -19.20
CA GLU A 81 7.91 -4.20 -18.30
C GLU A 81 7.71 -2.83 -18.95
N VAL A 82 7.83 -2.72 -20.28
CA VAL A 82 7.79 -1.45 -21.02
C VAL A 82 6.48 -1.23 -21.77
N CYS A 83 5.82 -2.29 -22.23
CA CYS A 83 4.61 -2.18 -23.07
C CYS A 83 3.34 -2.75 -22.42
N VAL A 84 3.46 -3.73 -21.51
CA VAL A 84 2.29 -4.39 -20.90
C VAL A 84 2.02 -3.84 -19.50
N ASP A 85 3.00 -3.96 -18.60
CA ASP A 85 2.90 -3.59 -17.20
C ASP A 85 2.66 -2.09 -16.95
N PRO A 86 3.25 -1.14 -17.71
CA PRO A 86 3.04 0.30 -17.48
C PRO A 86 1.59 0.73 -17.64
N GLY A 87 0.82 0.05 -18.49
CA GLY A 87 -0.61 0.28 -18.65
C GLY A 87 -1.38 0.07 -17.35
N GLN A 88 -0.93 -0.86 -16.51
CA GLN A 88 -1.65 -1.34 -15.34
C GLN A 88 -1.06 -0.87 -14.00
N ARG A 89 0.02 -0.07 -14.03
CA ARG A 89 0.72 0.40 -12.82
C ARG A 89 0.42 1.85 -12.50
N TRP A 90 0.19 2.11 -11.20
CA TRP A 90 -0.03 3.43 -10.63
C TRP A 90 1.25 4.21 -10.30
N THR A 91 2.42 3.64 -10.63
CA THR A 91 3.73 4.21 -10.27
C THR A 91 4.67 4.28 -11.46
N CYS A 92 5.52 5.29 -11.45
CA CYS A 92 6.69 5.39 -12.31
C CYS A 92 7.82 4.50 -11.80
N SER A 93 8.67 4.11 -12.74
CA SER A 93 9.93 3.41 -12.52
C SER A 93 10.97 4.00 -13.49
N ARG A 94 12.24 3.64 -13.32
CA ARG A 94 13.31 4.06 -14.26
C ARG A 94 13.01 3.68 -15.72
N PHE A 95 12.22 2.64 -15.95
CA PHE A 95 11.83 2.19 -17.28
C PHE A 95 10.71 3.04 -17.89
N ARG A 96 9.82 3.57 -17.05
CA ARG A 96 8.67 4.41 -17.46
C ARG A 96 9.00 5.90 -17.60
N CYS A 97 10.09 6.38 -17.01
CA CYS A 97 10.45 7.79 -17.09
C CYS A 97 10.77 8.22 -18.53
N GLY A 98 10.00 9.20 -19.03
CA GLY A 98 10.07 9.65 -20.42
C GLY A 98 9.45 8.66 -21.41
N GLU A 99 8.49 7.84 -20.95
CA GLU A 99 7.73 6.94 -21.83
C GLU A 99 6.91 7.73 -22.86
N GLN A 100 6.70 7.13 -24.02
CA GLN A 100 5.61 7.53 -24.90
C GLN A 100 4.27 7.20 -24.23
N ARG A 101 3.28 8.08 -24.41
CA ARG A 101 1.94 7.88 -23.86
C ARG A 101 1.33 6.60 -24.41
N LEU A 102 0.85 5.74 -23.51
CA LEU A 102 0.05 4.56 -23.83
C LEU A 102 -1.42 4.91 -23.59
N ALA A 103 -2.31 4.50 -24.51
CA ALA A 103 -3.72 4.85 -24.42
C ALA A 103 -4.40 4.31 -23.15
N ASP A 104 -3.96 3.14 -22.68
CA ASP A 104 -4.57 2.42 -21.56
C ASP A 104 -3.79 2.59 -20.23
N SER A 105 -2.89 3.58 -20.13
CA SER A 105 -2.14 3.81 -18.88
C SER A 105 -3.00 4.46 -17.80
N LEU A 106 -3.04 3.86 -16.61
CA LEU A 106 -3.74 4.40 -15.43
C LEU A 106 -3.20 5.77 -14.98
N CYS A 107 -1.92 6.02 -15.18
CA CYS A 107 -1.25 7.30 -14.99
C CYS A 107 -0.02 7.37 -15.91
N SER A 108 0.51 8.56 -16.17
CA SER A 108 1.62 8.75 -17.11
C SER A 108 2.94 9.09 -16.43
N CYS A 109 4.05 8.63 -17.03
CA CYS A 109 5.42 9.02 -16.69
C CYS A 109 6.12 9.75 -17.86
N SER A 110 5.33 10.19 -18.84
CA SER A 110 5.75 11.00 -19.98
C SER A 110 6.22 12.40 -19.54
N ASP A 111 6.96 13.08 -20.41
CA ASP A 111 7.46 14.43 -20.12
C ASP A 111 6.35 15.49 -20.06
N ASP A 112 5.20 15.25 -20.70
CA ASP A 112 4.05 16.15 -20.70
C ASP A 112 3.01 15.83 -19.62
N CYS A 113 3.21 14.79 -18.80
CA CYS A 113 2.24 14.38 -17.77
C CYS A 113 1.87 15.51 -16.80
N VAL A 114 2.82 16.39 -16.48
CA VAL A 114 2.60 17.52 -15.56
C VAL A 114 1.63 18.51 -16.17
N LYS A 115 1.79 18.78 -17.48
CA LYS A 115 0.92 19.69 -18.23
C LYS A 115 -0.46 19.08 -18.47
N ALA A 116 -0.53 17.78 -18.72
CA ALA A 116 -1.79 17.05 -18.88
C ALA A 116 -2.52 16.81 -17.56
N GLY A 117 -1.81 16.88 -16.42
CA GLY A 117 -2.39 16.69 -15.09
C GLY A 117 -2.59 15.22 -14.70
N ASP A 118 -1.89 14.28 -15.36
CA ASP A 118 -2.10 12.83 -15.24
C ASP A 118 -0.85 12.05 -14.81
N CYS A 119 0.15 12.73 -14.24
CA CYS A 119 1.35 12.05 -13.72
C CYS A 119 1.01 11.02 -12.63
N CYS A 120 1.74 9.91 -12.61
CA CYS A 120 1.75 9.00 -11.45
C CYS A 120 2.27 9.72 -10.20
N ALA A 121 1.83 9.29 -9.01
CA ALA A 121 2.08 10.00 -7.74
C ALA A 121 3.56 10.06 -7.30
N ASN A 122 4.38 9.14 -7.79
CA ASN A 122 5.83 9.10 -7.53
C ASN A 122 6.64 9.62 -8.75
N TYR A 123 6.02 10.35 -9.69
CA TYR A 123 6.68 10.81 -10.91
C TYR A 123 7.93 11.65 -10.60
N TYR A 124 7.81 12.63 -9.70
CA TYR A 124 8.93 13.52 -9.40
C TYR A 124 10.09 12.78 -8.74
N SER A 125 9.81 11.98 -7.71
CA SER A 125 10.85 11.21 -7.00
C SER A 125 11.49 10.13 -7.89
N SER A 126 10.73 9.56 -8.84
CA SER A 126 11.24 8.49 -9.70
C SER A 126 11.95 9.00 -10.96
N CYS A 127 11.49 10.12 -11.53
CA CYS A 127 11.90 10.57 -12.85
C CYS A 127 12.67 11.90 -12.87
N LYS A 128 12.61 12.71 -11.80
CA LYS A 128 13.36 13.97 -11.73
C LYS A 128 14.57 13.83 -10.82
N VAL A 129 15.74 14.13 -11.38
CA VAL A 129 17.01 14.01 -10.66
C VAL A 129 17.04 14.97 -9.48
N GLY A 130 17.45 14.47 -8.31
CA GLY A 130 17.62 15.27 -7.10
C GLY A 130 16.33 15.52 -6.31
N VAL A 131 15.17 15.06 -6.78
CA VAL A 131 13.93 15.12 -6.00
C VAL A 131 13.80 13.85 -5.16
N LYS A 132 13.76 14.03 -3.84
CA LYS A 132 13.52 12.95 -2.89
C LYS A 132 12.05 12.53 -2.90
N SER A 133 11.76 11.28 -2.60
CA SER A 133 10.42 10.83 -2.18
C SER A 133 10.06 11.43 -0.81
N TRP A 134 8.79 11.32 -0.39
CA TRP A 134 8.39 11.75 0.94
C TRP A 134 9.14 10.96 2.01
N ILE A 135 9.34 9.65 1.83
CA ILE A 135 10.02 8.81 2.84
C ILE A 135 11.49 9.18 3.05
N GLU A 136 12.17 9.70 2.03
CA GLU A 136 13.60 10.09 2.06
C GLU A 136 13.86 11.48 2.66
N GLU A 137 12.82 12.27 2.90
CA GLU A 137 12.97 13.57 3.60
C GLU A 137 13.13 13.37 5.11
N GLU A 138 13.62 14.39 5.80
CA GLU A 138 13.68 14.36 7.25
C GLU A 138 12.30 14.69 7.84
N CYS A 139 12.11 14.43 9.14
CA CYS A 139 10.94 14.95 9.85
C CYS A 139 11.09 16.47 10.03
N GLU A 140 10.01 17.21 9.80
CA GLU A 140 9.94 18.65 10.04
C GLU A 140 8.87 18.94 11.08
N ASP A 141 9.12 19.93 11.94
CA ASP A 141 8.11 20.44 12.89
C ASP A 141 7.20 21.44 12.17
N ILE A 142 5.97 21.01 11.88
CA ILE A 142 5.02 21.81 11.11
C ILE A 142 4.16 22.64 12.07
N GLN A 143 4.66 23.82 12.44
CA GLN A 143 3.96 24.74 13.35
C GLN A 143 2.79 25.48 12.71
N THR A 144 2.86 25.71 11.39
CA THR A 144 1.78 26.33 10.62
C THR A 144 1.55 25.52 9.34
N PRO A 145 0.29 25.24 8.96
CA PRO A 145 0.01 24.42 7.79
C PRO A 145 0.44 25.15 6.52
N GLN A 146 1.22 24.46 5.68
CA GLN A 146 1.70 24.99 4.40
C GLN A 146 0.74 24.56 3.29
N CYS A 147 -0.37 25.27 3.17
CA CYS A 147 -1.40 24.99 2.17
C CYS A 147 -1.22 25.83 0.90
N PRO A 148 -1.38 25.23 -0.31
CA PRO A 148 -1.47 25.99 -1.55
C PRO A 148 -2.63 26.98 -1.50
N ALA A 149 -2.54 28.10 -2.23
CA ALA A 149 -3.54 29.19 -2.17
C ALA A 149 -4.99 28.75 -2.47
N SER A 150 -5.18 27.66 -3.22
CA SER A 150 -6.51 27.11 -3.48
C SER A 150 -7.13 26.44 -2.24
N PHE A 151 -6.35 26.06 -1.23
CA PHE A 151 -6.80 25.46 0.03
C PHE A 151 -6.91 26.53 1.12
N SER A 152 -8.13 26.96 1.41
CA SER A 152 -8.39 27.94 2.48
C SER A 152 -8.23 27.35 3.88
N LYS A 153 -8.20 26.02 4.01
CA LYS A 153 -8.03 25.27 5.25
C LYS A 153 -7.43 23.90 4.99
N PRO A 154 -6.68 23.34 5.95
CA PRO A 154 -6.25 21.95 5.97
C PRO A 154 -7.42 20.98 5.78
N PRO A 155 -7.41 20.13 4.74
CA PRO A 155 -8.34 19.00 4.67
C PRO A 155 -7.93 17.89 5.65
N LEU A 156 -8.90 17.10 6.10
CA LEU A 156 -8.68 15.93 6.95
C LEU A 156 -8.90 14.64 6.15
N ILE A 157 -7.92 13.73 6.15
CA ILE A 157 -8.05 12.40 5.56
C ILE A 157 -8.02 11.35 6.67
N LEU A 158 -9.13 10.64 6.83
CA LEU A 158 -9.29 9.53 7.77
C LEU A 158 -9.08 8.20 7.05
N VAL A 159 -7.94 7.57 7.29
CA VAL A 159 -7.54 6.29 6.67
C VAL A 159 -7.71 5.16 7.68
N SER A 160 -8.50 4.16 7.32
CA SER A 160 -8.65 2.93 8.09
C SER A 160 -8.03 1.73 7.38
N MET A 161 -7.16 1.01 8.10
CA MET A 161 -6.64 -0.31 7.71
C MET A 161 -7.30 -1.35 8.61
N ASP A 162 -8.28 -2.08 8.08
CA ASP A 162 -9.11 -3.01 8.85
C ASP A 162 -8.25 -4.07 9.55
N GLY A 163 -8.54 -4.36 10.82
CA GLY A 163 -7.82 -5.40 11.58
C GLY A 163 -6.33 -5.11 11.82
N PHE A 164 -5.85 -3.89 11.57
CA PHE A 164 -4.46 -3.52 11.84
C PHE A 164 -4.20 -3.42 13.35
N ARG A 165 -3.89 -4.57 13.95
CA ARG A 165 -3.59 -4.73 15.38
C ARG A 165 -2.35 -3.90 15.79
N ALA A 166 -2.42 -3.22 16.93
CA ALA A 166 -1.28 -2.45 17.49
C ALA A 166 0.01 -3.29 17.66
N GLY A 167 -0.16 -4.60 17.93
CA GLY A 167 0.95 -5.56 18.02
C GLY A 167 1.78 -5.69 16.74
N TYR A 168 1.22 -5.42 15.56
CA TYR A 168 1.96 -5.46 14.30
C TYR A 168 3.05 -4.39 14.23
N LEU A 169 2.79 -3.17 14.72
CA LEU A 169 3.80 -2.12 14.78
C LEU A 169 4.97 -2.49 15.69
N LYS A 170 4.67 -3.21 16.79
CA LYS A 170 5.70 -3.68 17.72
C LYS A 170 6.53 -4.81 17.12
N ALA A 171 5.90 -5.74 16.42
CA ALA A 171 6.57 -6.92 15.88
C ALA A 171 7.29 -6.66 14.55
N TYR A 172 6.69 -5.84 13.67
CA TYR A 172 7.09 -5.70 12.28
C TYR A 172 7.39 -4.25 11.88
N GLY A 173 7.41 -3.29 12.81
CA GLY A 173 7.63 -1.88 12.48
C GLY A 173 8.87 -1.64 11.61
N SER A 174 9.98 -2.34 11.83
CA SER A 174 11.19 -2.21 11.00
C SER A 174 10.99 -2.56 9.52
N LEU A 175 9.94 -3.29 9.18
CA LEU A 175 9.55 -3.63 7.81
C LEU A 175 8.57 -2.62 7.20
N LEU A 176 8.05 -1.67 7.99
CA LEU A 176 7.01 -0.72 7.63
C LEU A 176 7.55 0.71 7.69
N PRO A 177 8.48 1.09 6.78
CA PRO A 177 9.19 2.36 6.85
C PRO A 177 8.25 3.57 6.77
N VAL A 178 7.20 3.54 5.94
CA VAL A 178 6.29 4.68 5.78
C VAL A 178 5.49 4.90 7.05
N ILE A 179 4.86 3.85 7.57
CA ILE A 179 4.09 3.91 8.81
C ILE A 179 4.98 4.33 9.97
N ASN A 180 6.20 3.79 10.07
CA ASN A 180 7.15 4.22 11.10
C ASN A 180 7.56 5.68 10.95
N LYS A 181 7.75 6.18 9.73
CA LYS A 181 8.03 7.61 9.53
C LYS A 181 6.84 8.47 9.98
N LEU A 182 5.61 8.09 9.63
CA LEU A 182 4.40 8.79 10.12
C LEU A 182 4.32 8.80 11.66
N ARG A 183 4.75 7.72 12.32
CA ARG A 183 4.81 7.63 13.78
C ARG A 183 5.89 8.51 14.39
N ASN A 184 7.05 8.59 13.75
CA ASN A 184 8.20 9.33 14.27
C ASN A 184 8.08 10.83 14.03
N CYS A 185 7.52 11.24 12.89
CA CYS A 185 7.31 12.64 12.56
C CYS A 185 5.96 13.20 13.03
N GLY A 186 5.01 12.33 13.39
CA GLY A 186 3.66 12.71 13.83
C GLY A 186 3.38 12.37 15.29
N THR A 187 2.10 12.35 15.64
CA THR A 187 1.59 11.96 16.95
C THR A 187 1.12 10.52 16.91
N THR A 188 1.57 9.68 17.85
CA THR A 188 1.17 8.27 17.91
C THR A 188 0.85 7.86 19.34
N THR A 189 -0.09 6.93 19.48
CA THR A 189 -0.37 6.24 20.74
C THR A 189 0.15 4.80 20.66
N PRO A 190 0.59 4.18 21.77
CA PRO A 190 0.92 2.75 21.78
C PRO A 190 -0.22 1.87 21.26
N TYR A 191 -1.47 2.31 21.48
CA TYR A 191 -2.66 1.71 20.91
C TYR A 191 -3.92 2.60 21.09
N MET A 192 -4.95 2.33 20.30
CA MET A 192 -6.30 2.87 20.42
C MET A 192 -7.26 1.76 20.88
N ARG A 193 -8.12 2.06 21.86
CA ARG A 193 -9.03 1.04 22.42
C ARG A 193 -10.35 1.04 21.62
N PRO A 194 -10.73 -0.07 20.96
CA PRO A 194 -12.02 -0.17 20.27
C PRO A 194 -13.20 -0.26 21.24
N ALA A 195 -14.39 0.05 20.72
CA ALA A 195 -15.65 -0.27 21.37
C ALA A 195 -15.94 -1.78 21.29
N TYR A 196 -16.76 -2.26 22.23
CA TYR A 196 -17.24 -3.63 22.22
C TYR A 196 -18.59 -3.74 21.48
N PRO A 197 -18.80 -4.77 20.63
CA PRO A 197 -17.83 -5.80 20.24
C PRO A 197 -16.76 -5.26 19.27
N THR A 198 -15.57 -5.86 19.29
CA THR A 198 -14.44 -5.50 18.42
C THR A 198 -14.67 -6.04 17.00
N LYS A 199 -15.60 -5.41 16.29
CA LYS A 199 -16.06 -5.74 14.93
C LYS A 199 -16.09 -4.51 14.05
N THR A 200 -15.97 -4.73 12.75
CA THR A 200 -15.85 -3.70 11.72
C THR A 200 -16.92 -2.62 11.76
N PHE A 201 -18.19 -2.98 11.57
CA PHE A 201 -19.25 -1.98 11.45
C PHE A 201 -19.47 -1.20 12.76
N PRO A 202 -19.53 -1.84 13.94
CA PRO A 202 -19.64 -1.11 15.21
C PRO A 202 -18.51 -0.10 15.41
N ASN A 203 -17.25 -0.50 15.22
CA ASN A 203 -16.11 0.37 15.52
C ASN A 203 -15.92 1.49 14.50
N HIS A 204 -16.03 1.20 13.20
CA HIS A 204 -15.96 2.25 12.19
C HIS A 204 -17.07 3.29 12.35
N TYR A 205 -18.28 2.87 12.73
CA TYR A 205 -19.39 3.80 12.96
C TYR A 205 -19.27 4.55 14.29
N THR A 206 -18.72 3.91 15.33
CA THR A 206 -18.28 4.58 16.57
C THR A 206 -17.27 5.69 16.27
N ILE A 207 -16.25 5.42 15.44
CA ILE A 207 -15.19 6.40 15.12
C ILE A 207 -15.77 7.68 14.52
N VAL A 208 -16.75 7.57 13.62
CA VAL A 208 -17.30 8.73 12.92
C VAL A 208 -18.49 9.39 13.62
N THR A 209 -19.05 8.77 14.65
CA THR A 209 -20.16 9.36 15.43
C THR A 209 -19.75 9.79 16.84
N GLY A 210 -18.65 9.24 17.38
CA GLY A 210 -18.25 9.41 18.78
C GLY A 210 -19.18 8.70 19.77
N LEU A 211 -20.10 7.86 19.30
CA LEU A 211 -21.11 7.18 20.12
C LEU A 211 -20.74 5.72 20.36
N TYR A 212 -21.20 5.16 21.48
CA TYR A 212 -21.13 3.71 21.69
C TYR A 212 -22.10 2.95 20.78
N PRO A 213 -21.84 1.65 20.51
CA PRO A 213 -22.72 0.83 19.67
C PRO A 213 -24.19 0.78 20.09
N GLU A 214 -24.44 0.75 21.40
CA GLU A 214 -25.81 0.80 21.95
C GLU A 214 -26.56 2.10 21.63
N SER A 215 -25.84 3.21 21.40
CA SER A 215 -26.42 4.52 21.10
C SER A 215 -26.58 4.75 19.60
N HIS A 216 -25.60 4.32 18.79
CA HIS A 216 -25.64 4.52 17.34
C HIS A 216 -26.36 3.40 16.57
N GLY A 217 -26.79 2.34 17.25
CA GLY A 217 -27.67 1.28 16.72
C GLY A 217 -26.95 0.13 16.01
N ILE A 218 -25.77 0.37 15.44
CA ILE A 218 -24.93 -0.66 14.80
C ILE A 218 -24.16 -1.48 15.86
N VAL A 219 -24.79 -2.51 16.44
CA VAL A 219 -24.20 -3.27 17.55
C VAL A 219 -23.31 -4.45 17.13
N ASP A 220 -23.46 -4.97 15.91
CA ASP A 220 -22.60 -6.01 15.32
C ASP A 220 -22.70 -5.97 13.78
N ASN A 221 -21.84 -6.69 13.07
CA ASN A 221 -21.92 -6.92 11.62
C ASN A 221 -23.16 -7.73 11.23
N LYS A 222 -23.80 -8.42 12.18
CA LYS A 222 -25.06 -9.16 12.04
C LYS A 222 -25.93 -8.96 13.27
N MET A 223 -27.14 -8.46 13.11
CA MET A 223 -28.04 -8.18 14.23
C MET A 223 -29.51 -8.37 13.82
N TYR A 224 -30.38 -8.58 14.81
CA TYR A 224 -31.82 -8.68 14.62
C TYR A 224 -32.52 -7.67 15.52
N ASP A 225 -33.47 -6.93 14.97
CA ASP A 225 -34.28 -5.98 15.72
C ASP A 225 -35.71 -6.50 15.83
N VAL A 226 -36.12 -6.81 17.06
CA VAL A 226 -37.45 -7.35 17.41
C VAL A 226 -38.58 -6.37 17.09
N THR A 227 -38.35 -5.06 17.21
CA THR A 227 -39.37 -4.03 16.97
C THR A 227 -39.60 -3.81 15.48
N ARG A 228 -38.56 -3.99 14.68
CA ARG A 228 -38.60 -3.90 13.21
C ARG A 228 -38.90 -5.24 12.55
N ASN A 229 -38.78 -6.33 13.30
CA ASN A 229 -38.83 -7.70 12.82
C ASN A 229 -37.94 -7.92 11.57
N ALA A 230 -36.70 -7.42 11.64
CA ALA A 230 -35.77 -7.41 10.52
C ALA A 230 -34.36 -7.81 10.95
N SER A 231 -33.61 -8.41 10.02
CA SER A 231 -32.22 -8.83 10.22
C SER A 231 -31.27 -7.99 9.38
N PHE A 232 -30.26 -7.43 10.03
CA PHE A 232 -29.16 -6.72 9.40
C PHE A 232 -27.98 -7.67 9.15
N SER A 233 -27.34 -7.54 8.00
CA SER A 233 -26.07 -8.19 7.66
C SER A 233 -25.39 -7.44 6.52
N LEU A 234 -24.06 -7.51 6.42
CA LEU A 234 -23.29 -6.73 5.45
C LEU A 234 -23.58 -7.06 3.99
N LYS A 235 -24.15 -8.25 3.72
CA LYS A 235 -24.39 -8.80 2.37
C LYS A 235 -25.87 -8.77 1.95
N VAL A 236 -26.74 -8.09 2.70
CA VAL A 236 -28.18 -8.03 2.40
C VAL A 236 -28.63 -6.59 2.23
N ALA A 237 -29.77 -6.39 1.54
CA ALA A 237 -30.31 -5.07 1.24
C ALA A 237 -30.61 -4.24 2.51
N GLU A 238 -30.94 -4.87 3.63
CA GLU A 238 -31.16 -4.20 4.92
C GLU A 238 -29.95 -3.36 5.39
N LYS A 239 -28.73 -3.65 4.90
CA LYS A 239 -27.56 -2.79 5.14
C LYS A 239 -27.80 -1.34 4.73
N PHE A 240 -28.62 -1.10 3.71
CA PHE A 240 -28.89 0.24 3.17
C PHE A 240 -30.11 0.92 3.81
N ASN A 241 -30.77 0.28 4.77
CA ASN A 241 -31.89 0.85 5.47
C ASN A 241 -31.41 1.81 6.57
N ALA A 242 -31.59 3.11 6.36
CA ALA A 242 -31.13 4.17 7.26
C ALA A 242 -31.64 4.03 8.70
N LYS A 243 -32.73 3.27 8.94
CA LYS A 243 -33.26 3.04 10.30
C LYS A 243 -32.28 2.30 11.22
N TRP A 244 -31.31 1.55 10.68
CA TRP A 244 -30.28 0.90 11.49
C TRP A 244 -29.25 1.89 12.05
N TYR A 245 -29.08 3.03 11.39
CA TYR A 245 -28.00 3.98 11.63
C TYR A 245 -28.54 5.18 12.42
N GLN A 246 -28.18 5.25 13.70
CA GLN A 246 -28.55 6.36 14.57
C GLN A 246 -27.36 7.33 14.73
N GLY A 247 -27.60 8.45 15.41
CA GLY A 247 -26.58 9.49 15.62
C GLY A 247 -26.28 10.30 14.35
N GLU A 248 -25.20 11.06 14.40
CA GLU A 248 -24.73 11.91 13.30
C GLU A 248 -23.29 11.57 12.96
N PRO A 249 -23.01 10.94 11.81
CA PRO A 249 -21.64 10.72 11.38
C PRO A 249 -20.98 12.03 10.93
N VAL A 250 -19.68 12.15 11.16
CA VAL A 250 -18.90 13.38 11.02
C VAL A 250 -18.97 14.00 9.62
N TRP A 251 -19.18 13.20 8.56
CA TRP A 251 -19.40 13.75 7.21
C TRP A 251 -20.68 14.59 7.13
N LEU A 252 -21.76 14.20 7.82
CA LEU A 252 -22.97 15.02 7.91
C LEU A 252 -22.74 16.26 8.77
N THR A 253 -22.03 16.13 9.90
CA THR A 253 -21.64 17.27 10.73
C THR A 253 -20.85 18.30 9.92
N ALA A 254 -19.88 17.85 9.13
CA ALA A 254 -19.10 18.70 8.23
C ALA A 254 -20.02 19.41 7.21
N MET A 255 -20.92 18.67 6.57
CA MET A 255 -21.88 19.22 5.60
C MET A 255 -22.84 20.26 6.21
N TYR A 256 -23.36 20.02 7.41
CA TYR A 256 -24.19 21.00 8.12
C TYR A 256 -23.43 22.27 8.48
N ASN A 257 -22.11 22.17 8.62
CA ASN A 257 -21.20 23.29 8.84
C ASN A 257 -20.56 23.82 7.53
N LYS A 258 -21.22 23.60 6.38
CA LYS A 258 -20.83 24.14 5.06
C LYS A 258 -19.45 23.67 4.57
N LEU A 259 -19.03 22.49 5.03
CA LEU A 259 -17.87 21.77 4.50
C LEU A 259 -18.35 20.70 3.53
N LYS A 260 -17.48 20.26 2.62
CA LYS A 260 -17.78 19.13 1.73
C LYS A 260 -17.13 17.85 2.22
N SER A 261 -17.76 16.71 1.97
CA SER A 261 -17.25 15.40 2.41
C SER A 261 -17.15 14.39 1.27
N ALA A 262 -16.09 13.58 1.27
CA ALA A 262 -15.89 12.53 0.30
C ALA A 262 -15.44 11.22 0.93
N THR A 263 -16.20 10.14 0.71
CA THR A 263 -15.96 8.86 1.36
C THR A 263 -15.63 7.78 0.34
N PHE A 264 -14.35 7.38 0.30
CA PHE A 264 -13.96 6.18 -0.44
C PHE A 264 -14.04 4.97 0.48
N PHE A 265 -15.26 4.47 0.58
CA PHE A 265 -15.70 3.41 1.50
C PHE A 265 -15.59 3.82 2.97
N TRP A 266 -16.71 3.72 3.68
CA TRP A 266 -16.79 3.73 5.13
C TRP A 266 -18.14 3.14 5.54
N PRO A 267 -18.23 2.31 6.60
CA PRO A 267 -19.51 1.80 7.09
C PRO A 267 -20.51 2.93 7.37
N GLY A 268 -21.64 2.91 6.66
CA GLY A 268 -22.71 3.92 6.75
C GLY A 268 -22.62 5.07 5.73
N ALA A 269 -21.49 5.25 5.04
CA ALA A 269 -21.33 6.32 4.06
C ALA A 269 -22.14 6.10 2.77
N ASP A 270 -22.46 4.85 2.45
CA ASP A 270 -23.33 4.45 1.34
C ASP A 270 -24.80 4.27 1.77
N VAL A 271 -25.20 4.93 2.86
CA VAL A 271 -26.56 4.92 3.42
C VAL A 271 -27.08 6.35 3.58
N ALA A 272 -28.35 6.58 3.26
CA ALA A 272 -29.01 7.88 3.38
C ALA A 272 -29.35 8.24 4.85
N ILE A 273 -28.34 8.40 5.69
CA ILE A 273 -28.50 8.71 7.12
C ILE A 273 -29.09 10.12 7.26
N ASN A 274 -30.17 10.26 8.04
CA ASN A 274 -30.96 11.50 8.11
C ASN A 274 -31.38 12.04 6.73
N GLY A 275 -31.60 11.15 5.76
CA GLY A 275 -32.01 11.48 4.40
C GLY A 275 -30.90 12.07 3.53
N ARG A 276 -29.63 11.99 3.95
CA ARG A 276 -28.48 12.56 3.22
C ARG A 276 -27.34 11.56 3.06
N PHE A 277 -26.59 11.72 1.97
CA PHE A 277 -25.31 11.06 1.72
C PHE A 277 -24.18 12.08 1.85
N PRO A 278 -22.91 11.64 1.99
CA PRO A 278 -21.75 12.49 1.73
C PRO A 278 -21.83 13.15 0.33
N ASP A 279 -21.19 14.32 0.13
CA ASP A 279 -21.18 14.98 -1.19
C ASP A 279 -20.63 14.06 -2.28
N PHE A 280 -19.61 13.27 -1.94
CA PHE A 280 -19.07 12.21 -2.77
C PHE A 280 -19.00 10.93 -1.96
N TYR A 281 -19.48 9.82 -2.50
CA TYR A 281 -19.34 8.52 -1.87
C TYR A 281 -19.21 7.42 -2.93
N LYS A 282 -18.66 6.29 -2.51
CA LYS A 282 -18.59 5.07 -3.34
C LYS A 282 -19.39 3.96 -2.67
N MET A 283 -20.24 3.29 -3.46
CA MET A 283 -20.87 2.04 -3.04
C MET A 283 -19.79 1.00 -2.81
N TYR A 284 -19.84 0.31 -1.67
CA TYR A 284 -18.81 -0.67 -1.33
C TYR A 284 -18.63 -1.75 -2.41
N ASP A 285 -17.43 -1.84 -2.97
CA ASP A 285 -17.01 -2.90 -3.87
C ASP A 285 -15.56 -3.32 -3.55
N ARG A 286 -15.44 -4.50 -2.95
CA ARG A 286 -14.17 -5.10 -2.56
C ARG A 286 -13.19 -5.34 -3.72
N ASN A 287 -13.68 -5.36 -4.96
CA ASN A 287 -12.87 -5.65 -6.13
C ASN A 287 -12.12 -4.43 -6.65
N ILE A 288 -12.46 -3.22 -6.18
CA ILE A 288 -11.73 -2.00 -6.55
C ILE A 288 -10.33 -2.03 -5.92
N PRO A 289 -9.25 -2.00 -6.73
CA PRO A 289 -7.87 -2.01 -6.24
C PRO A 289 -7.56 -0.82 -5.33
N PHE A 290 -6.71 -1.02 -4.34
CA PHE A 290 -6.37 0.01 -3.35
C PHE A 290 -5.79 1.29 -3.95
N GLU A 291 -4.95 1.16 -4.98
CA GLU A 291 -4.39 2.30 -5.68
C GLU A 291 -5.43 3.13 -6.42
N GLU A 292 -6.48 2.51 -6.96
CA GLU A 292 -7.60 3.23 -7.59
C GLU A 292 -8.37 4.06 -6.55
N ARG A 293 -8.52 3.51 -5.33
CA ARG A 293 -9.13 4.23 -4.19
C ARG A 293 -8.33 5.48 -3.85
N ILE A 294 -7.01 5.34 -3.67
CA ILE A 294 -6.10 6.47 -3.38
C ILE A 294 -6.08 7.47 -4.53
N SER A 295 -6.06 6.99 -5.78
CA SER A 295 -6.07 7.87 -6.95
C SER A 295 -7.36 8.68 -7.06
N THR A 296 -8.49 8.12 -6.63
CA THR A 296 -9.75 8.86 -6.55
C THR A 296 -9.69 9.94 -5.46
N ILE A 297 -9.04 9.69 -4.31
CA ILE A 297 -8.78 10.74 -3.30
C ILE A 297 -7.98 11.89 -3.94
N PHE A 298 -6.95 11.59 -4.75
CA PHE A 298 -6.20 12.62 -5.47
C PHE A 298 -7.02 13.36 -6.52
N GLN A 299 -7.96 12.69 -7.20
CA GLN A 299 -8.89 13.36 -8.12
C GLN A 299 -9.78 14.34 -7.37
N TRP A 300 -10.35 13.94 -6.24
CA TRP A 300 -11.15 14.83 -5.40
C TRP A 300 -10.33 15.99 -4.83
N LEU A 301 -9.08 15.78 -4.42
CA LEU A 301 -8.18 16.85 -3.96
C LEU A 301 -7.81 17.87 -5.07
N ASN A 302 -7.93 17.49 -6.35
CA ASN A 302 -7.69 18.39 -7.49
C ASN A 302 -8.92 19.18 -7.91
N LEU A 303 -10.09 18.93 -7.31
CA LEU A 303 -11.29 19.69 -7.62
C LEU A 303 -11.09 21.19 -7.32
N PRO A 304 -11.79 22.08 -8.04
CA PRO A 304 -11.75 23.51 -7.77
C PRO A 304 -12.19 23.83 -6.34
N GLN A 305 -11.70 24.96 -5.84
CA GLN A 305 -12.14 25.49 -4.55
C GLN A 305 -13.67 25.70 -4.54
N GLY A 306 -14.35 25.23 -3.50
CA GLY A 306 -15.81 25.26 -3.38
C GLY A 306 -16.51 23.96 -3.84
N GLU A 307 -15.90 23.20 -4.75
CA GLU A 307 -16.35 21.84 -5.12
C GLU A 307 -15.58 20.76 -4.37
N ARG A 308 -14.32 21.05 -4.03
CA ARG A 308 -13.43 20.14 -3.32
C ARG A 308 -13.90 19.83 -1.88
N PRO A 309 -13.89 18.56 -1.46
CA PRO A 309 -14.13 18.16 -0.08
C PRO A 309 -13.10 18.70 0.93
N ASP A 310 -13.52 18.84 2.18
CA ASP A 310 -12.66 19.16 3.32
C ASP A 310 -12.42 17.93 4.21
N PHE A 311 -13.35 16.97 4.21
CA PHE A 311 -13.27 15.72 4.96
C PHE A 311 -13.26 14.52 4.01
N TYR A 312 -12.30 13.62 4.21
CA TYR A 312 -12.09 12.45 3.38
C TYR A 312 -12.04 11.18 4.23
N THR A 313 -12.59 10.08 3.71
CA THR A 313 -12.33 8.75 4.25
C THR A 313 -11.73 7.82 3.20
N LEU A 314 -10.84 6.95 3.65
CA LEU A 314 -10.26 5.87 2.84
C LEU A 314 -10.23 4.60 3.68
N TYR A 315 -10.83 3.53 3.18
CA TYR A 315 -10.85 2.23 3.84
C TYR A 315 -10.13 1.16 3.01
N LEU A 316 -9.31 0.36 3.67
CA LEU A 316 -8.57 -0.79 3.12
C LEU A 316 -8.91 -2.04 3.95
N GLU A 317 -9.34 -3.13 3.30
CA GLU A 317 -9.70 -4.40 3.95
C GLU A 317 -8.50 -5.19 4.52
N GLU A 318 -7.28 -4.76 4.23
CA GLU A 318 -6.06 -5.39 4.75
C GLU A 318 -5.51 -4.59 5.94
N PRO A 319 -4.92 -5.26 6.95
CA PRO A 319 -4.55 -6.68 7.01
C PRO A 319 -5.64 -7.66 7.53
N ASP A 320 -6.86 -7.21 7.82
CA ASP A 320 -7.96 -8.07 8.33
C ASP A 320 -8.20 -9.29 7.43
N SER A 321 -8.31 -9.06 6.11
CA SER A 321 -8.54 -10.12 5.13
C SER A 321 -7.47 -11.23 5.18
N ALA A 322 -6.19 -10.89 5.27
CA ALA A 322 -5.11 -11.85 5.46
C ALA A 322 -5.13 -12.48 6.85
N GLY A 323 -5.40 -11.69 7.89
CA GLY A 323 -5.49 -12.13 9.29
C GLY A 323 -6.55 -13.21 9.49
N HIS A 324 -7.76 -13.00 8.97
CA HIS A 324 -8.85 -13.96 9.02
C HIS A 324 -8.56 -15.27 8.26
N ARG A 325 -7.84 -15.21 7.13
CA ARG A 325 -7.57 -16.40 6.31
C ARG A 325 -6.39 -17.23 6.79
N TYR A 326 -5.35 -16.58 7.31
CA TYR A 326 -4.06 -17.21 7.58
C TYR A 326 -3.62 -17.10 9.04
N GLY A 327 -4.34 -16.34 9.86
CA GLY A 327 -3.99 -16.01 11.24
C GLY A 327 -3.06 -14.78 11.31
N PRO A 328 -3.08 -14.05 12.45
CA PRO A 328 -2.35 -12.79 12.62
C PRO A 328 -0.82 -12.91 12.58
N MET A 329 -0.27 -14.11 12.77
CA MET A 329 1.18 -14.37 12.77
C MET A 329 1.60 -15.23 11.57
N SER A 330 1.22 -14.79 10.37
CA SER A 330 1.45 -15.51 9.10
C SER A 330 2.29 -14.68 8.12
N SER A 331 2.92 -15.34 7.14
CA SER A 331 3.65 -14.64 6.08
C SER A 331 2.72 -13.78 5.21
N GLN A 332 1.47 -14.22 5.02
CA GLN A 332 0.46 -13.49 4.25
C GLN A 332 0.07 -12.18 4.95
N VAL A 333 -0.01 -12.16 6.28
CA VAL A 333 -0.20 -10.90 7.03
C VAL A 333 1.00 -9.99 6.86
N ILE A 334 2.24 -10.51 6.88
CA ILE A 334 3.43 -9.69 6.62
C ILE A 334 3.38 -9.09 5.20
N GLU A 335 3.02 -9.87 4.18
CA GLU A 335 2.85 -9.37 2.81
C GLU A 335 1.75 -8.30 2.72
N ALA A 336 0.62 -8.50 3.40
CA ALA A 336 -0.46 -7.51 3.47
C ALA A 336 0.00 -6.21 4.16
N LEU A 337 0.74 -6.32 5.27
CA LEU A 337 1.32 -5.18 6.00
C LEU A 337 2.30 -4.39 5.11
N LEU A 338 3.19 -5.07 4.40
CA LEU A 338 4.10 -4.45 3.43
C LEU A 338 3.34 -3.74 2.31
N ASN A 339 2.24 -4.34 1.83
CA ASN A 339 1.43 -3.74 0.78
C ASN A 339 0.71 -2.46 1.26
N VAL A 340 0.11 -2.45 2.45
CA VAL A 340 -0.54 -1.24 2.99
C VAL A 340 0.47 -0.15 3.34
N ASP A 341 1.67 -0.49 3.81
CA ASP A 341 2.77 0.48 4.01
C ASP A 341 3.18 1.13 2.67
N ARG A 342 3.36 0.32 1.62
CA ARG A 342 3.63 0.83 0.26
C ARG A 342 2.51 1.75 -0.25
N LEU A 343 1.25 1.41 0.00
CA LEU A 343 0.08 2.21 -0.40
C LEU A 343 0.02 3.55 0.34
N LEU A 344 0.38 3.57 1.62
CA LEU A 344 0.57 4.82 2.35
C LEU A 344 1.73 5.64 1.78
N GLY A 345 2.81 4.99 1.32
CA GLY A 345 3.89 5.66 0.61
C GLY A 345 3.41 6.33 -0.67
N PHE A 346 2.58 5.61 -1.45
CA PHE A 346 1.92 6.16 -2.64
C PHE A 346 1.00 7.35 -2.31
N LEU A 347 0.24 7.28 -1.21
CA LEU A 347 -0.56 8.41 -0.72
C LEU A 347 0.32 9.62 -0.38
N MET A 348 1.36 9.43 0.42
CA MET A 348 2.23 10.52 0.90
C MET A 348 3.05 11.15 -0.23
N ASP A 349 3.59 10.35 -1.16
CA ASP A 349 4.29 10.86 -2.34
C ASP A 349 3.36 11.70 -3.22
N GLY A 350 2.11 11.26 -3.42
CA GLY A 350 1.13 12.03 -4.18
C GLY A 350 0.68 13.32 -3.49
N LEU A 351 0.51 13.30 -2.16
CA LEU A 351 0.29 14.52 -1.38
C LEU A 351 1.48 15.47 -1.50
N LYS A 352 2.71 14.95 -1.45
CA LYS A 352 3.92 15.75 -1.64
C LYS A 352 3.99 16.37 -3.02
N GLN A 353 3.76 15.60 -4.08
CA GLN A 353 3.72 16.07 -5.46
C GLN A 353 2.70 17.23 -5.66
N LYS A 354 1.64 17.26 -4.86
CA LYS A 354 0.62 18.32 -4.87
C LYS A 354 0.90 19.47 -3.91
N ASN A 355 2.04 19.46 -3.21
CA ASN A 355 2.39 20.38 -2.12
C ASN A 355 1.35 20.37 -0.98
N LEU A 356 0.81 19.19 -0.66
CA LEU A 356 -0.21 18.99 0.38
C LEU A 356 0.27 18.20 1.60
N HIS A 357 1.44 17.56 1.52
CA HIS A 357 2.01 16.79 2.64
C HIS A 357 2.25 17.58 3.94
N HIS A 358 2.31 18.92 3.89
CA HIS A 358 2.37 19.81 5.06
C HIS A 358 1.07 20.62 5.30
N CYS A 359 0.02 20.31 4.54
CA CYS A 359 -1.29 20.96 4.61
C CYS A 359 -2.37 20.00 5.12
N VAL A 360 -2.33 18.73 4.72
CA VAL A 360 -3.34 17.73 5.05
C VAL A 360 -3.14 17.22 6.47
N ASN A 361 -4.20 17.19 7.26
CA ASN A 361 -4.25 16.43 8.49
C ASN A 361 -4.56 14.97 8.15
N LEU A 362 -3.64 14.05 8.40
CA LEU A 362 -3.82 12.63 8.09
C LEU A 362 -4.00 11.82 9.38
N VAL A 363 -5.13 11.12 9.50
CA VAL A 363 -5.41 10.22 10.61
C VAL A 363 -5.41 8.79 10.08
N LEU A 364 -4.42 8.01 10.49
CA LEU A 364 -4.30 6.60 10.17
C LEU A 364 -4.71 5.76 11.38
N LEU A 365 -5.69 4.90 11.21
CA LEU A 365 -6.19 4.07 12.31
C LEU A 365 -6.64 2.68 11.86
N SER A 366 -7.08 1.89 12.82
CA SER A 366 -7.87 0.69 12.60
C SER A 366 -9.08 0.65 13.52
N ASP A 367 -10.00 -0.24 13.20
CA ASP A 367 -11.24 -0.49 13.92
C ASP A 367 -11.08 -1.51 15.05
N HIS A 368 -10.21 -2.52 14.88
CA HIS A 368 -9.88 -3.50 15.90
C HIS A 368 -8.49 -4.15 15.68
N GLY A 369 -8.09 -4.99 16.64
CA GLY A 369 -7.02 -5.96 16.47
C GLY A 369 -7.51 -7.31 15.95
N GLU A 370 -6.60 -8.28 15.81
CA GLU A 370 -6.87 -9.63 15.32
C GLU A 370 -6.23 -10.68 16.23
N GLN A 371 -6.95 -11.78 16.50
CA GLN A 371 -6.50 -12.86 17.38
C GLN A 371 -6.55 -14.22 16.70
N CYS A 372 -5.58 -15.09 17.01
CA CYS A 372 -5.64 -16.48 16.58
C CYS A 372 -6.85 -17.19 17.20
N CYS A 373 -7.76 -17.68 16.35
CA CYS A 373 -8.70 -18.74 16.74
C CYS A 373 -7.98 -20.10 16.60
N PRO A 374 -7.73 -20.85 17.68
CA PRO A 374 -7.22 -22.22 17.53
C PRO A 374 -8.27 -23.07 16.79
N ASN A 375 -7.87 -23.73 15.71
CA ASN A 375 -8.73 -24.66 14.97
C ASN A 375 -9.19 -25.78 15.91
N THR A 376 -10.50 -25.87 16.15
CA THR A 376 -11.14 -27.05 16.73
C THR A 376 -11.21 -28.14 15.68
N GLN A 377 -10.09 -28.81 15.41
CA GLN A 377 -10.08 -29.99 14.55
C GLN A 377 -9.05 -31.04 15.01
N SER A 378 -8.96 -31.23 16.33
CA SER A 378 -8.56 -32.49 16.94
C SER A 378 -8.76 -32.41 18.46
N ASP A 379 -9.37 -33.44 19.00
CA ASP A 379 -9.47 -33.78 20.43
C ASP A 379 -10.64 -33.18 21.25
N HIS A 380 -11.77 -33.88 21.15
CA HIS A 380 -12.94 -33.74 22.01
C HIS A 380 -12.65 -34.26 23.43
N THR A 381 -11.96 -33.49 24.30
CA THR A 381 -12.31 -33.47 25.76
C THR A 381 -11.55 -32.46 26.63
N VAL A 382 -10.45 -31.84 26.20
CA VAL A 382 -9.59 -31.09 27.18
C VAL A 382 -9.45 -29.57 26.93
N HIS A 383 -9.96 -29.01 25.84
CA HIS A 383 -9.65 -27.60 25.50
C HIS A 383 -10.82 -26.61 25.58
N ARG A 384 -12.01 -27.01 26.05
CA ARG A 384 -13.10 -26.05 26.35
C ARG A 384 -12.79 -25.15 27.55
N GLN A 385 -11.86 -25.54 28.41
CA GLN A 385 -11.47 -24.76 29.59
C GLN A 385 -10.56 -23.57 29.24
N TYR A 386 -9.82 -23.57 28.13
CA TYR A 386 -8.81 -22.54 27.84
C TYR A 386 -9.33 -21.29 27.12
N CYS A 387 -10.38 -21.39 26.30
CA CYS A 387 -11.06 -20.20 25.78
C CYS A 387 -12.01 -19.58 26.81
N ILE A 388 -12.58 -20.39 27.72
CA ILE A 388 -13.44 -19.90 28.80
C ILE A 388 -12.61 -19.40 30.01
N SER A 389 -11.39 -19.90 30.24
CA SER A 389 -10.53 -19.37 31.33
C SER A 389 -9.91 -18.00 31.01
N LEU A 390 -9.91 -17.56 29.75
CA LEU A 390 -9.53 -16.21 29.35
C LEU A 390 -10.63 -15.15 29.58
N TRP A 391 -11.85 -15.56 29.94
CA TRP A 391 -12.92 -14.65 30.39
C TRP A 391 -12.58 -13.97 31.74
N SER A 392 -11.54 -14.45 32.45
CA SER A 392 -11.02 -13.85 33.69
C SER A 392 -10.04 -12.69 33.45
N LEU A 393 -9.57 -12.46 32.22
CA LEU A 393 -8.69 -11.33 31.92
C LEU A 393 -9.50 -10.18 31.31
N ARG A 394 -9.99 -9.31 32.19
CA ARG A 394 -10.48 -7.93 31.96
C ARG A 394 -9.48 -7.02 31.19
N SER A 395 -8.47 -7.56 30.50
CA SER A 395 -7.27 -6.87 30.01
C SER A 395 -6.87 -7.16 28.55
N LYS A 396 -7.68 -7.86 27.75
CA LYS A 396 -7.42 -8.03 26.30
C LYS A 396 -8.59 -7.57 25.44
N VAL A 397 -8.96 -6.30 25.58
CA VAL A 397 -9.56 -5.60 24.43
C VAL A 397 -8.42 -5.44 23.44
N GLU A 398 -8.47 -6.13 22.30
CA GLU A 398 -7.38 -6.10 21.35
C GLU A 398 -7.33 -4.74 20.65
N SER A 399 -6.29 -4.01 20.97
CA SER A 399 -6.22 -2.60 20.66
C SER A 399 -5.91 -2.35 19.18
N ALA A 400 -6.65 -1.40 18.61
CA ALA A 400 -6.43 -0.81 17.30
C ALA A 400 -5.16 0.06 17.29
N SER A 401 -4.70 0.43 16.09
CA SER A 401 -3.63 1.41 15.92
C SER A 401 -4.22 2.80 15.68
N LEU A 402 -3.54 3.85 16.14
CA LEU A 402 -3.85 5.23 15.80
C LEU A 402 -2.55 6.02 15.66
N ILE A 403 -2.40 6.64 14.50
CA ILE A 403 -1.30 7.52 14.12
C ILE A 403 -1.94 8.75 13.53
N TYR A 404 -1.60 9.89 14.08
CA TYR A 404 -2.09 11.18 13.66
C TYR A 404 -0.90 11.97 13.12
N ALA A 405 -0.82 12.09 11.80
CA ALA A 405 0.21 12.86 11.14
C ALA A 405 -0.32 14.29 10.89
N GLN A 406 0.11 15.20 11.77
CA GLN A 406 0.05 16.67 11.75
C GLN A 406 -0.88 17.36 12.77
N HIS A 407 -0.26 17.92 13.82
CA HIS A 407 -0.74 18.82 14.90
C HIS A 407 -1.72 18.27 15.95
N SER A 408 -1.18 17.86 17.10
CA SER A 408 -1.89 17.94 18.38
C SER A 408 -1.69 19.35 18.94
N ASP A 409 -2.79 20.08 19.17
CA ASP A 409 -2.81 21.32 19.95
C ASP A 409 -2.16 21.14 21.33
#